data_AF-A0ABD1QCI8-F1
#
_entry.id   AF-A0ABD1QCI8-F1
#
_cell.length_a   1.000
_cell.length_b   1.000
_cell.length_c   1.000
_cell.angle_alpha   90.00
_cell.angle_beta   90.00
_cell.angle_gamma   90.00
#
_symmetry.space_group_name_H-M   'P 1'
#
loop_
_entity.id
_entity.type
_entity.pdbx_description
1 polymer ?
#
loop_
_entity_poly.entity_id
_entity_poly.type
_entity_poly.pdbx_seq_one_letter_code
_entity_poly.pdbx_strand_id
1 'polypeptide(L)'
;MIFSISKPETVSKVQAAFGFKKQKHPSNFQQLCFKQTIQMARSALDEMSTAGAFVRTPSTFRNPISRDPNAPFPAETGRYHLYISYACPWASRCLAYLKIKGLDKAISLTSVKPIWGRTKDTDDHMGWVFPTSSTEEPGADPDPLNGAKSIRELYDLASTNYSGKYTVPVLWDKKLKTIVNNESSDIIRMFNTEFNDIAENAALDLYPPHLQAQINEINEWIYDGINNGVYRCGFAKKQEPYNEAVTKLYEALDRCEEILSKQRYLCGESLTEADIRLFVTLIRFDEVYAVHFKCNKKLLREYSNLFNYTKDIFQTPGLSSTVNMEHIKRHYYGSHPSINPFGIIPHGPNIDYSAPHDRESFSK
;
A
#
# COMPACT_ATOMS: atom_id res chain seq x y z
N MET A 1 61.32 -40.48 -26.78
CA MET A 1 62.37 -41.26 -26.09
C MET A 1 61.87 -41.54 -24.69
N ILE A 2 61.32 -42.72 -24.38
CA ILE A 2 61.94 -44.03 -24.07
C ILE A 2 61.65 -44.35 -22.58
N PHE A 3 60.79 -45.37 -22.38
CA PHE A 3 60.65 -46.39 -21.30
C PHE A 3 60.51 -45.91 -19.83
N SER A 4 59.51 -46.28 -19.01
CA SER A 4 58.75 -47.52 -18.69
C SER A 4 59.47 -48.57 -17.81
N ILE A 5 58.68 -49.13 -16.87
CA ILE A 5 58.83 -50.41 -16.09
C ILE A 5 59.72 -50.29 -14.83
N SER A 6 59.43 -50.76 -13.60
CA SER A 6 58.70 -51.93 -13.06
C SER A 6 58.44 -51.81 -11.52
N LYS A 7 57.43 -52.51 -10.99
CA LYS A 7 57.30 -52.96 -9.56
C LYS A 7 58.01 -54.32 -9.39
N PRO A 8 58.22 -54.88 -8.16
CA PRO A 8 57.20 -55.76 -7.51
C PRO A 8 57.26 -55.77 -5.94
N GLU A 9 56.17 -56.05 -5.18
CA GLU A 9 55.88 -57.30 -4.40
C GLU A 9 56.63 -57.47 -3.04
N THR A 10 56.18 -58.06 -1.92
CA THR A 10 54.90 -58.42 -1.27
C THR A 10 55.20 -58.90 0.19
N VAL A 11 54.17 -59.11 1.03
CA VAL A 11 54.00 -60.19 2.07
C VAL A 11 54.30 -59.94 3.57
N SER A 12 53.19 -60.03 4.36
CA SER A 12 52.96 -60.76 5.64
C SER A 12 53.30 -60.14 7.01
N LYS A 13 52.62 -60.42 8.15
CA LYS A 13 51.29 -60.95 8.61
C LYS A 13 51.45 -61.18 10.14
N VAL A 14 50.35 -61.16 10.92
CA VAL A 14 50.20 -61.74 12.31
C VAL A 14 50.78 -60.86 13.46
N GLN A 15 50.22 -60.63 14.66
CA GLN A 15 49.35 -61.39 15.58
C GLN A 15 48.60 -60.46 16.58
N ALA A 16 47.59 -61.02 17.25
CA ALA A 16 46.61 -60.37 18.11
C ALA A 16 46.94 -60.34 19.62
N ALA A 17 46.07 -59.60 20.33
CA ALA A 17 45.60 -59.76 21.72
C ALA A 17 46.27 -58.91 22.81
N PHE A 18 45.49 -57.99 23.42
CA PHE A 18 45.17 -57.96 24.85
C PHE A 18 44.01 -56.97 25.07
N GLY A 19 42.93 -57.45 25.69
CA GLY A 19 41.73 -56.66 25.96
C GLY A 19 41.82 -55.89 27.28
N PHE A 20 41.25 -54.68 27.30
CA PHE A 20 40.71 -54.06 28.50
C PHE A 20 39.47 -53.23 28.13
N LYS A 21 38.30 -53.67 28.60
CA LYS A 21 37.09 -52.85 28.68
C LYS A 21 37.20 -51.95 29.91
N LYS A 22 36.96 -50.64 29.75
CA LYS A 22 36.26 -49.82 30.78
C LYS A 22 35.69 -48.52 30.20
N GLN A 23 34.39 -48.38 30.42
CA GLN A 23 33.58 -47.16 30.62
C GLN A 23 33.41 -46.15 29.46
N LYS A 24 32.23 -46.21 28.84
CA LYS A 24 31.61 -45.11 28.09
C LYS A 24 30.92 -44.16 29.08
N HIS A 25 31.33 -42.90 29.13
CA HIS A 25 30.47 -41.79 29.53
C HIS A 25 29.74 -41.27 28.27
N PRO A 26 28.41 -41.07 28.30
CA PRO A 26 27.73 -40.38 27.21
C PRO A 26 27.88 -38.86 27.40
N SER A 27 28.55 -38.20 26.47
CA SER A 27 28.52 -36.74 26.33
C SER A 27 27.15 -36.33 25.77
N ASN A 28 26.19 -36.10 26.65
CA ASN A 28 24.94 -35.40 26.32
C ASN A 28 25.18 -33.89 26.46
N PHE A 29 25.62 -33.26 25.38
CA PHE A 29 25.37 -31.84 25.13
C PHE A 29 24.56 -31.76 23.83
N GLN A 30 23.27 -32.06 23.92
CA GLN A 30 22.32 -31.59 22.94
C GLN A 30 22.20 -30.08 23.13
N GLN A 31 22.94 -29.34 22.31
CA GLN A 31 22.71 -27.93 22.10
C GLN A 31 21.32 -27.82 21.46
N LEU A 32 20.31 -27.51 22.28
CA LEU A 32 18.99 -27.11 21.80
C LEU A 32 19.18 -25.81 21.02
N CYS A 33 19.44 -25.95 19.72
CA CYS A 33 19.40 -24.85 18.78
C CYS A 33 17.91 -24.49 18.63
N PHE A 34 17.40 -23.63 19.51
CA PHE A 34 16.19 -22.89 19.23
C PHE A 34 16.47 -22.07 17.97
N LYS A 35 16.10 -22.60 16.80
CA LYS A 35 15.88 -21.77 15.62
C LYS A 35 14.69 -20.88 15.96
N GLN A 36 14.96 -19.74 16.60
CA GLN A 36 14.09 -18.59 16.47
C GLN A 36 14.04 -18.31 14.97
N THR A 37 12.94 -18.67 14.33
CA THR A 37 12.66 -18.22 12.98
C THR A 37 12.56 -16.71 13.09
N ILE A 38 13.65 -15.99 12.77
CA ILE A 38 13.60 -14.55 12.60
C ILE A 38 12.61 -14.33 11.46
N GLN A 39 11.41 -13.90 11.80
CA GLN A 39 10.36 -13.70 10.83
C GLN A 39 10.71 -12.46 10.02
N MET A 40 11.02 -12.67 8.75
CA MET A 40 11.46 -11.60 7.85
C MET A 40 10.34 -10.57 7.66
N ALA A 41 10.69 -9.30 7.80
CA ALA A 41 9.83 -8.17 7.48
C ALA A 41 9.38 -8.23 6.00
N ARG A 42 8.12 -7.86 5.73
CA ARG A 42 7.48 -8.05 4.42
C ARG A 42 7.02 -6.74 3.78
N SER A 43 7.14 -6.68 2.45
CA SER A 43 6.65 -5.61 1.58
C SER A 43 5.59 -6.14 0.60
N ALA A 44 5.04 -5.26 -0.24
CA ALA A 44 4.13 -5.69 -1.32
C ALA A 44 4.83 -6.57 -2.37
N LEU A 45 6.16 -6.48 -2.51
CA LEU A 45 6.93 -7.29 -3.47
C LEU A 45 6.96 -8.77 -3.09
N ASP A 46 6.67 -9.08 -1.83
CA ASP A 46 6.69 -10.44 -1.26
C ASP A 46 5.34 -11.17 -1.38
N GLU A 47 4.32 -10.52 -1.95
CA GLU A 47 2.94 -10.99 -2.01
C GLU A 47 2.66 -11.81 -3.28
N MET A 48 3.58 -12.70 -3.63
CA MET A 48 3.50 -13.52 -4.84
C MET A 48 3.23 -14.98 -4.50
N SER A 49 2.18 -15.56 -5.09
CA SER A 49 1.93 -17.01 -5.02
C SER A 49 2.98 -17.80 -5.80
N THR A 50 3.10 -19.10 -5.52
CA THR A 50 3.96 -20.01 -6.30
C THR A 50 3.56 -20.07 -7.78
N ALA A 51 2.29 -19.80 -8.07
CA ALA A 51 1.78 -19.69 -9.44
C ALA A 51 2.25 -18.41 -10.15
N GLY A 52 2.73 -17.40 -9.43
CA GLY A 52 3.18 -16.12 -9.98
C GLY A 52 2.10 -15.02 -9.99
N ALA A 53 1.02 -15.20 -9.23
CA ALA A 53 -0.05 -14.22 -9.05
C ALA A 53 0.19 -13.36 -7.79
N PHE A 54 -0.17 -12.08 -7.86
CA PHE A 54 -0.14 -11.19 -6.70
C PHE A 54 -1.36 -11.41 -5.79
N VAL A 55 -1.14 -11.71 -4.51
CA VAL A 55 -2.17 -11.98 -3.50
C VAL A 55 -1.97 -11.09 -2.28
N ARG A 56 -2.83 -10.07 -2.14
CA ARG A 56 -2.73 -9.08 -1.06
C ARG A 56 -3.12 -9.68 0.29
N THR A 57 -2.26 -9.54 1.28
CA THR A 57 -2.48 -9.88 2.69
C THR A 57 -3.35 -8.81 3.36
N PRO A 58 -4.37 -9.19 4.17
CA PRO A 58 -5.22 -8.26 4.90
C PRO A 58 -4.50 -7.39 5.95
N SER A 59 -5.06 -6.21 6.24
CA SER A 59 -4.67 -5.35 7.36
C SER A 59 -5.09 -5.94 8.72
N THR A 60 -4.39 -5.53 9.78
CA THR A 60 -4.39 -6.23 11.09
C THR A 60 -4.81 -5.35 12.27
N PHE A 61 -4.56 -4.04 12.22
CA PHE A 61 -5.09 -3.10 13.20
C PHE A 61 -6.45 -2.61 12.69
N ARG A 62 -7.53 -2.98 13.39
CA ARG A 62 -8.92 -2.80 12.92
C ARG A 62 -9.82 -2.21 14.01
N ASN A 63 -9.27 -1.45 14.95
CA ASN A 63 -10.08 -0.86 16.01
C ASN A 63 -10.96 0.27 15.43
N PRO A 64 -12.21 0.42 15.88
CA PRO A 64 -13.07 1.51 15.49
C PRO A 64 -12.82 2.76 16.35
N ILE A 65 -12.91 3.93 15.73
CA ILE A 65 -13.23 5.18 16.42
C ILE A 65 -14.75 5.25 16.55
N SER A 66 -15.24 5.85 17.63
CA SER A 66 -16.68 6.01 17.87
C SER A 66 -17.02 7.40 18.37
N ARG A 67 -18.24 7.87 18.09
CA ARG A 67 -18.84 9.06 18.73
C ARG A 67 -19.15 8.89 20.21
N ASP A 68 -19.22 7.67 20.72
CA ASP A 68 -19.40 7.44 22.16
C ASP A 68 -18.15 7.94 22.92
N PRO A 69 -18.28 8.96 23.79
CA PRO A 69 -17.13 9.49 24.54
C PRO A 69 -16.50 8.45 25.49
N ASN A 70 -17.20 7.35 25.79
CA ASN A 70 -16.71 6.27 26.64
C ASN A 70 -16.06 5.13 25.84
N ALA A 71 -16.08 5.19 24.50
CA ALA A 71 -15.39 4.20 23.69
C ALA A 71 -13.87 4.23 23.95
N PRO A 72 -13.14 3.12 23.72
CA PRO A 72 -11.67 3.11 23.84
C PRO A 72 -10.99 4.17 22.97
N PHE A 73 -11.57 4.41 21.79
CA PHE A 73 -11.16 5.42 20.82
C PHE A 73 -12.35 6.34 20.48
N PRO A 74 -12.65 7.36 21.32
CA PRO A 74 -13.69 8.35 21.07
C PRO A 74 -13.23 9.41 20.06
N ALA A 75 -14.10 9.84 19.15
CA ALA A 75 -13.83 10.91 18.20
C ALA A 75 -13.55 12.24 18.94
N GLU A 76 -12.28 12.66 18.97
CA GLU A 76 -11.80 13.78 19.77
C GLU A 76 -10.82 14.65 18.98
N THR A 77 -11.07 15.97 18.97
CA THR A 77 -10.19 16.96 18.34
C THR A 77 -8.79 16.88 18.92
N GLY A 78 -7.79 16.76 18.05
CA GLY A 78 -6.39 16.78 18.44
C GLY A 78 -5.90 15.48 19.08
N ARG A 79 -6.70 14.40 19.17
CA ARG A 79 -6.24 13.09 19.68
C ARG A 79 -5.54 12.25 18.62
N TYR A 80 -6.02 12.30 17.38
CA TYR A 80 -5.56 11.39 16.33
C TYR A 80 -4.53 12.02 15.39
N HIS A 81 -3.74 11.16 14.78
CA HIS A 81 -2.78 11.53 13.74
C HIS A 81 -2.81 10.53 12.59
N LEU A 82 -2.76 11.02 11.36
CA LEU A 82 -2.75 10.18 10.16
C LEU A 82 -1.35 10.22 9.52
N TYR A 83 -0.70 9.07 9.47
CA TYR A 83 0.53 8.91 8.67
C TYR A 83 0.20 8.38 7.29
N ILE A 84 0.72 9.04 6.25
CA ILE A 84 0.46 8.71 4.85
C ILE A 84 1.75 8.68 4.02
N SER A 85 1.61 8.24 2.77
CA SER A 85 2.45 8.69 1.67
C SER A 85 1.52 9.21 0.59
N TYR A 86 1.83 10.37 -0.01
CA TYR A 86 1.09 10.88 -1.17
C TYR A 86 1.09 9.89 -2.34
N ALA A 87 2.09 9.00 -2.41
CA ALA A 87 2.18 8.01 -3.47
C ALA A 87 1.17 6.86 -3.33
N CYS A 88 0.82 6.48 -2.10
CA CYS A 88 0.01 5.30 -1.83
C CYS A 88 -1.49 5.60 -2.07
N PRO A 89 -2.17 4.92 -3.03
CA PRO A 89 -3.58 5.19 -3.31
C PRO A 89 -4.48 4.88 -2.11
N TRP A 90 -4.15 3.87 -1.29
CA TRP A 90 -4.90 3.53 -0.07
C TRP A 90 -4.83 4.65 0.97
N ALA A 91 -3.66 5.27 1.13
CA ALA A 91 -3.48 6.40 2.03
C ALA A 91 -4.13 7.68 1.48
N SER A 92 -4.06 7.89 0.16
CA SER A 92 -4.75 9.01 -0.50
C SER A 92 -6.26 9.00 -0.32
N ARG A 93 -6.91 7.83 -0.14
CA ARG A 93 -8.34 7.77 0.22
C ARG A 93 -8.61 8.45 1.56
N CYS A 94 -7.79 8.13 2.55
CA CYS A 94 -7.92 8.71 3.89
C CYS A 94 -7.63 10.20 3.88
N LEU A 95 -6.60 10.62 3.13
CA LEU A 95 -6.29 12.04 2.94
C LEU A 95 -7.41 12.80 2.21
N ALA A 96 -8.02 12.20 1.18
CA ALA A 96 -9.18 12.75 0.49
C ALA A 96 -10.33 12.99 1.47
N TYR A 97 -10.69 11.99 2.28
CA TYR A 97 -11.72 12.11 3.31
C TYR A 97 -11.37 13.17 4.36
N LEU A 98 -10.12 13.20 4.83
CA LEU A 98 -9.64 14.21 5.77
C LEU A 98 -9.91 15.63 5.26
N LYS A 99 -9.57 15.91 3.98
CA LYS A 99 -9.75 17.21 3.35
C LYS A 99 -11.21 17.55 3.07
N ILE A 100 -11.95 16.67 2.41
CA ILE A 100 -13.33 16.97 1.98
C ILE A 100 -14.33 17.02 3.13
N LYS A 101 -14.06 16.30 4.23
CA LYS A 101 -14.83 16.42 5.47
C LYS A 101 -14.41 17.64 6.30
N GLY A 102 -13.30 18.29 5.99
CA GLY A 102 -12.75 19.41 6.74
C GLY A 102 -12.28 18.99 8.14
N LEU A 103 -11.52 17.91 8.21
CA LEU A 103 -11.02 17.32 9.46
C LEU A 103 -9.57 17.71 9.78
N ASP A 104 -8.94 18.54 8.95
CA ASP A 104 -7.52 18.93 9.07
C ASP A 104 -7.16 19.61 10.40
N LYS A 105 -8.14 20.29 11.02
CA LYS A 105 -7.95 20.91 12.35
C LYS A 105 -8.06 19.90 13.49
N ALA A 106 -8.74 18.78 13.28
CA ALA A 106 -9.00 17.77 14.29
C ALA A 106 -7.99 16.62 14.26
N ILE A 107 -7.54 16.22 13.07
CA ILE A 107 -6.63 15.10 12.86
C ILE A 107 -5.39 15.63 12.16
N SER A 108 -4.28 15.63 12.90
CA SER A 108 -2.97 16.01 12.35
C SER A 108 -2.47 14.99 11.32
N LEU A 109 -1.61 15.40 10.39
CA LEU A 109 -1.14 14.62 9.25
C LEU A 109 0.39 14.68 9.13
N THR A 110 1.03 13.57 8.76
CA THR A 110 2.44 13.54 8.34
C THR A 110 2.61 12.62 7.13
N SER A 111 3.32 13.11 6.10
CA SER A 111 3.71 12.30 4.95
C SER A 111 5.16 11.83 5.04
N VAL A 112 5.39 10.57 4.71
CA VAL A 112 6.73 9.97 4.55
C VAL A 112 7.35 10.32 3.21
N LYS A 113 8.65 10.02 3.04
CA LYS A 113 9.33 10.15 1.74
C LYS A 113 8.66 9.28 0.66
N PRO A 114 8.71 9.69 -0.62
CA PRO A 114 8.12 8.90 -1.70
C PRO A 114 8.90 7.61 -1.99
N ILE A 115 10.23 7.64 -1.91
CA ILE A 115 11.08 6.49 -2.23
C ILE A 115 11.28 5.64 -0.98
N TRP A 116 11.05 4.33 -1.10
CA TRP A 116 11.35 3.40 0.00
C TRP A 116 12.82 3.40 0.37
N GLY A 117 13.08 3.44 1.67
CA GLY A 117 14.41 3.36 2.26
C GLY A 117 14.53 2.17 3.21
N ARG A 118 15.75 1.90 3.65
CA ARG A 118 16.01 0.87 4.66
C ARG A 118 15.29 1.26 5.97
N THR A 119 14.52 0.34 6.52
CA THR A 119 13.68 0.60 7.71
C THR A 119 14.34 0.27 9.03
N LYS A 120 15.34 -0.63 9.03
CA LYS A 120 16.22 -0.94 10.16
C LYS A 120 17.60 -1.27 9.65
N ASP A 121 18.62 -0.94 10.42
CA ASP A 121 20.02 -1.25 10.06
C ASP A 121 20.35 -2.74 10.18
N THR A 122 19.52 -3.50 10.91
CA THR A 122 19.73 -4.91 11.23
C THR A 122 19.21 -5.89 10.17
N ASP A 123 18.48 -5.41 9.16
CA ASP A 123 17.97 -6.23 8.07
C ASP A 123 17.85 -5.43 6.76
N ASP A 124 17.51 -6.14 5.67
CA ASP A 124 17.42 -5.55 4.33
C ASP A 124 16.00 -5.06 3.98
N HIS A 125 15.11 -4.90 4.96
CA HIS A 125 13.74 -4.48 4.67
C HIS A 125 13.68 -3.01 4.23
N MET A 126 13.19 -2.82 3.01
CA MET A 126 12.91 -1.51 2.41
C MET A 126 11.43 -1.14 2.58
N GLY A 127 11.15 0.09 2.98
CA GLY A 127 9.79 0.56 3.21
C GLY A 127 9.72 2.07 3.44
N TRP A 128 8.61 2.52 4.00
CA TRP A 128 8.34 3.94 4.22
C TRP A 128 9.22 4.53 5.32
N VAL A 129 9.97 5.57 4.96
CA VAL A 129 10.92 6.27 5.85
C VAL A 129 10.57 7.75 5.96
N PHE A 130 10.78 8.33 7.14
CA PHE A 130 10.63 9.77 7.38
C PHE A 130 11.89 10.52 6.96
N PRO A 131 11.79 11.76 6.45
CA PRO A 131 12.94 12.63 6.31
C PRO A 131 13.50 13.00 7.69
N THR A 132 14.80 13.29 7.71
CA THR A 132 15.56 13.72 8.89
C THR A 132 15.31 15.19 9.23
N SER A 133 14.86 15.99 8.26
CA SER A 133 14.48 17.39 8.43
C SER A 133 13.33 17.76 7.48
N SER A 134 12.59 18.82 7.79
CA SER A 134 11.48 19.31 6.95
C SER A 134 11.93 19.87 5.59
N THR A 135 13.23 20.02 5.36
CA THR A 135 13.80 20.52 4.11
C THR A 135 14.43 19.43 3.24
N GLU A 136 14.55 18.20 3.74
CA GLU A 136 15.18 17.10 3.00
C GLU A 136 14.34 16.64 1.80
N GLU A 137 13.02 16.54 1.99
CA GLU A 137 12.12 15.98 1.00
C GLU A 137 10.85 16.85 0.91
N PRO A 138 10.69 17.68 -0.13
CA PRO A 138 9.51 18.51 -0.30
C PRO A 138 8.21 17.69 -0.24
N GLY A 139 7.28 18.07 0.64
CA GLY A 139 6.01 17.36 0.83
C GLY A 139 6.11 16.10 1.71
N ALA A 140 7.23 15.89 2.41
CA ALA A 140 7.35 14.93 3.51
C ALA A 140 7.93 15.63 4.74
N ASP A 141 7.58 15.14 5.93
CA ASP A 141 7.98 15.74 7.19
C ASP A 141 8.53 14.67 8.15
N PRO A 142 9.51 15.02 9.02
CA PRO A 142 9.93 14.13 10.10
C PRO A 142 8.73 13.74 10.98
N ASP A 143 8.76 12.57 11.61
CA ASP A 143 7.72 12.18 12.57
C ASP A 143 7.72 13.14 13.78
N PRO A 144 6.69 13.97 13.97
CA PRO A 144 6.68 14.96 15.03
C PRO A 144 6.27 14.36 16.40
N LEU A 145 5.82 13.10 16.43
CA LEU A 145 5.18 12.53 17.62
C LEU A 145 6.09 11.55 18.37
N ASN A 146 6.75 10.64 17.64
CA ASN A 146 7.50 9.55 18.25
C ASN A 146 9.00 9.62 17.93
N GLY A 147 9.42 10.54 17.04
CA GLY A 147 10.77 10.58 16.51
C GLY A 147 11.13 9.34 15.68
N ALA A 148 10.12 8.65 15.15
CA ALA A 148 10.32 7.46 14.34
C ALA A 148 11.06 7.80 13.03
N LYS A 149 11.99 6.93 12.61
CA LYS A 149 12.70 7.06 11.34
C LYS A 149 11.98 6.34 10.20
N SER A 150 11.10 5.40 10.52
CA SER A 150 10.30 4.66 9.55
C SER A 150 8.91 4.32 10.07
N ILE A 151 7.98 4.03 9.16
CA ILE A 151 6.65 3.52 9.53
C ILE A 151 6.76 2.21 10.31
N ARG A 152 7.78 1.39 10.00
CA ARG A 152 8.02 0.14 10.73
C ARG A 152 8.19 0.38 12.23
N GLU A 153 8.91 1.42 12.63
CA GLU A 153 9.09 1.75 14.04
C GLU A 153 7.75 2.10 14.74
N LEU A 154 6.78 2.69 14.03
CA LEU A 154 5.44 2.93 14.58
C LEU A 154 4.69 1.62 14.87
N TYR A 155 4.83 0.62 13.99
CA TYR A 155 4.24 -0.71 14.22
C TYR A 155 4.95 -1.43 15.37
N ASP A 156 6.28 -1.33 15.47
CA ASP A 156 7.05 -1.90 16.57
C ASP A 156 6.65 -1.25 17.92
N LEU A 157 6.38 0.05 17.94
CA LEU A 157 5.86 0.76 19.11
C LEU A 157 4.46 0.27 19.50
N ALA A 158 3.59 0.01 18.52
CA ALA A 158 2.22 -0.42 18.76
C ALA A 158 2.10 -1.91 19.14
N SER A 159 3.05 -2.75 18.72
CA SER A 159 3.04 -4.18 19.01
C SER A 159 4.44 -4.80 18.93
N THR A 160 4.89 -5.41 20.03
CA THR A 160 6.20 -6.08 20.11
C THR A 160 6.30 -7.37 19.29
N ASN A 161 5.17 -7.91 18.84
CA ASN A 161 5.09 -9.20 18.13
C ASN A 161 4.49 -9.05 16.73
N TYR A 162 4.54 -7.85 16.14
CA TYR A 162 4.01 -7.63 14.81
C TYR A 162 4.85 -8.36 13.74
N SER A 163 4.20 -9.16 12.90
CA SER A 163 4.85 -9.94 11.83
C SER A 163 4.26 -9.68 10.43
N GLY A 164 3.46 -8.62 10.30
CA GLY A 164 2.84 -8.22 9.04
C GLY A 164 3.66 -7.24 8.21
N LYS A 165 2.99 -6.54 7.30
CA LYS A 165 3.57 -5.49 6.45
C LYS A 165 3.47 -4.13 7.14
N TYR A 166 4.49 -3.30 6.97
CA TYR A 166 4.53 -1.95 7.52
C TYR A 166 3.90 -0.95 6.54
N THR A 167 2.57 -0.93 6.49
CA THR A 167 1.80 -0.19 5.49
C THR A 167 1.39 1.22 5.95
N VAL A 168 1.17 2.10 4.98
CA VAL A 168 0.35 3.32 5.13
C VAL A 168 -1.00 3.11 4.43
N PRO A 169 -2.11 3.71 4.89
CA PRO A 169 -2.21 4.69 5.99
C PRO A 169 -2.02 4.06 7.38
N VAL A 170 -1.65 4.89 8.36
CA VAL A 170 -1.69 4.54 9.78
C VAL A 170 -2.49 5.60 10.51
N LEU A 171 -3.62 5.22 11.11
CA LEU A 171 -4.36 6.08 12.03
C LEU A 171 -3.85 5.83 13.45
N TRP A 172 -3.16 6.81 13.99
CA TRP A 172 -2.43 6.76 15.26
C TRP A 172 -3.20 7.48 16.37
N ASP A 173 -3.25 6.87 17.55
CA ASP A 173 -3.74 7.52 18.77
C ASP A 173 -2.56 8.11 19.56
N LYS A 174 -2.54 9.43 19.71
CA LYS A 174 -1.47 10.13 20.44
C LYS A 174 -1.53 9.90 21.96
N LYS A 175 -2.72 9.61 22.51
CA LYS A 175 -2.88 9.37 23.96
C LYS A 175 -2.37 7.98 24.32
N LEU A 176 -2.80 6.96 23.58
CA LEU A 176 -2.44 5.57 23.85
C LEU A 176 -1.13 5.14 23.17
N LYS A 177 -0.56 5.99 22.30
CA LYS A 177 0.66 5.70 21.53
C LYS A 177 0.59 4.36 20.81
N THR A 178 -0.50 4.16 20.09
CA THR A 178 -0.77 2.91 19.36
C THR A 178 -1.46 3.17 18.03
N ILE A 179 -1.43 2.17 17.16
CA ILE A 179 -2.17 2.17 15.90
C ILE A 179 -3.62 1.81 16.20
N VAL A 180 -4.53 2.72 15.89
CA VAL A 180 -5.97 2.47 15.95
C VAL A 180 -6.37 1.55 14.80
N ASN A 181 -6.04 1.98 13.58
CA ASN A 181 -6.47 1.30 12.36
C ASN A 181 -5.46 1.50 11.22
N ASN A 182 -5.23 0.47 10.41
CA ASN A 182 -4.39 0.52 9.21
C ASN A 182 -5.11 0.00 7.95
N GLU A 183 -6.44 -0.07 7.97
CA GLU A 183 -7.29 -0.38 6.83
C GLU A 183 -7.95 0.89 6.28
N SER A 184 -7.57 1.28 5.06
CA SER A 184 -8.07 2.48 4.41
C SER A 184 -9.60 2.51 4.29
N SER A 185 -10.25 1.37 4.03
CA SER A 185 -11.71 1.32 3.88
C SER A 185 -12.44 1.57 5.19
N ASP A 186 -11.87 1.17 6.31
CA ASP A 186 -12.45 1.41 7.62
C ASP A 186 -12.22 2.87 8.04
N ILE A 187 -11.01 3.38 7.81
CA ILE A 187 -10.64 4.76 8.17
C ILE A 187 -11.55 5.77 7.48
N ILE A 188 -11.80 5.62 6.18
CA ILE A 188 -12.69 6.54 5.46
C ILE A 188 -14.14 6.47 5.97
N ARG A 189 -14.64 5.29 6.36
CA ARG A 189 -15.96 5.16 6.98
C ARG A 189 -16.01 5.84 8.34
N MET A 190 -14.97 5.70 9.16
CA MET A 190 -14.87 6.41 10.45
C MET A 190 -14.81 7.93 10.25
N PHE A 191 -14.05 8.43 9.27
CA PHE A 191 -13.99 9.86 8.95
C PHE A 191 -15.32 10.39 8.40
N ASN A 192 -16.10 9.55 7.71
CA ASN A 192 -17.40 9.92 7.16
C ASN A 192 -18.43 10.25 8.24
N THR A 193 -18.48 9.46 9.32
CA THR A 193 -19.59 9.52 10.31
C THR A 193 -19.14 9.88 11.71
N GLU A 194 -18.02 9.33 12.20
CA GLU A 194 -17.68 9.37 13.62
C GLU A 194 -17.20 10.75 14.08
N PHE A 195 -16.70 11.57 13.15
CA PHE A 195 -16.24 12.92 13.43
C PHE A 195 -17.25 14.00 13.03
N ASN A 196 -18.52 13.67 12.74
CA ASN A 196 -19.50 14.65 12.26
C ASN A 196 -19.76 15.81 13.23
N ASP A 197 -19.56 15.63 14.55
CA ASP A 197 -19.69 16.73 15.53
C ASP A 197 -18.52 17.72 15.47
N ILE A 198 -17.44 17.39 14.76
CA ILE A 198 -16.18 18.14 14.68
C ILE A 198 -15.88 18.60 13.24
N ALA A 199 -16.35 17.85 12.24
CA ALA A 199 -16.13 18.08 10.82
C ALA A 199 -16.72 19.42 10.35
N GLU A 200 -15.94 20.21 9.59
CA GLU A 200 -16.46 21.44 8.97
C GLU A 200 -17.57 21.13 7.93
N ASN A 201 -17.45 20.00 7.23
CA ASN A 201 -18.45 19.53 6.26
C ASN A 201 -19.22 18.31 6.81
N ALA A 202 -19.82 18.47 7.99
CA ALA A 202 -20.57 17.39 8.67
C ALA A 202 -21.72 16.81 7.83
N ALA A 203 -22.40 17.65 7.03
CA ALA A 203 -23.51 17.24 6.18
C ALA A 203 -23.11 16.42 4.94
N LEU A 204 -21.83 16.43 4.54
CA LEU A 204 -21.33 15.61 3.44
C LEU A 204 -21.29 14.15 3.88
N ASP A 205 -22.17 13.32 3.32
CA ASP A 205 -22.19 11.88 3.54
C ASP A 205 -21.83 11.15 2.23
N LEU A 206 -20.66 10.51 2.22
CA LEU A 206 -20.15 9.75 1.08
C LEU A 206 -20.61 8.28 1.12
N TYR A 207 -21.41 7.90 2.12
CA TYR A 207 -22.00 6.57 2.26
C TYR A 207 -23.47 6.60 2.73
N PRO A 208 -24.33 7.37 2.04
CA PRO A 208 -25.68 7.59 2.51
C PRO A 208 -26.49 6.29 2.48
N PRO A 209 -27.38 6.04 3.46
CA PRO A 209 -28.11 4.78 3.61
C PRO A 209 -28.79 4.27 2.33
N HIS A 210 -29.36 5.16 1.53
CA HIS A 210 -30.09 4.81 0.31
C HIS A 210 -29.19 4.36 -0.86
N LEU A 211 -27.87 4.61 -0.82
CA LEU A 211 -26.92 4.17 -1.85
C LEU A 211 -25.99 3.05 -1.38
N GLN A 212 -26.06 2.61 -0.12
CA GLN A 212 -25.06 1.68 0.45
C GLN A 212 -24.95 0.36 -0.32
N ALA A 213 -26.08 -0.23 -0.72
CA ALA A 213 -26.08 -1.47 -1.50
C ALA A 213 -25.34 -1.30 -2.83
N GLN A 214 -25.64 -0.22 -3.56
CA GLN A 214 -25.00 0.10 -4.84
C GLN A 214 -23.51 0.43 -4.66
N ILE A 215 -23.17 1.21 -3.63
CA ILE A 215 -21.77 1.55 -3.31
C ILE A 215 -20.98 0.27 -3.01
N ASN A 216 -21.54 -0.68 -2.26
CA ASN A 216 -20.86 -1.92 -1.91
C ASN A 216 -20.65 -2.82 -3.13
N GLU A 217 -21.68 -2.98 -3.98
CA GLU A 217 -21.56 -3.73 -5.23
C GLU A 217 -20.45 -3.11 -6.12
N ILE A 218 -20.48 -1.79 -6.30
CA ILE A 218 -19.50 -1.08 -7.12
C ILE A 218 -18.09 -1.20 -6.55
N ASN A 219 -17.93 -1.01 -5.24
CA ASN A 219 -16.65 -1.12 -4.57
C ASN A 219 -16.00 -2.50 -4.71
N GLU A 220 -16.79 -3.56 -4.77
CA GLU A 220 -16.28 -4.92 -4.90
C GLU A 220 -15.56 -5.12 -6.23
N TRP A 221 -16.24 -4.86 -7.35
CA TRP A 221 -15.62 -5.06 -8.67
C TRP A 221 -14.61 -3.97 -9.03
N ILE A 222 -14.75 -2.74 -8.52
CA ILE A 222 -13.71 -1.72 -8.65
C ILE A 222 -12.45 -2.12 -7.89
N TYR A 223 -12.58 -2.68 -6.68
CA TYR A 223 -11.42 -3.15 -5.94
C TYR A 223 -10.72 -4.31 -6.67
N ASP A 224 -11.47 -5.34 -7.07
CA ASP A 224 -10.90 -6.53 -7.69
C ASP A 224 -10.32 -6.25 -9.08
N GLY A 225 -11.10 -5.57 -9.93
CA GLY A 225 -10.77 -5.33 -11.33
C GLY A 225 -9.85 -4.13 -11.55
N ILE A 226 -9.97 -3.05 -10.76
CA ILE A 226 -9.25 -1.79 -11.02
C ILE A 226 -8.20 -1.50 -9.95
N ASN A 227 -8.62 -1.24 -8.70
CA ASN A 227 -7.70 -0.76 -7.66
C ASN A 227 -6.59 -1.76 -7.36
N ASN A 228 -6.95 -3.04 -7.23
CA ASN A 228 -5.99 -4.12 -7.05
C ASN A 228 -5.59 -4.75 -8.39
N GLY A 229 -6.41 -4.62 -9.43
CA GLY A 229 -6.13 -5.12 -10.78
C GLY A 229 -4.84 -4.57 -11.38
N VAL A 230 -4.59 -3.25 -11.26
CA VAL A 230 -3.33 -2.65 -11.74
C VAL A 230 -2.09 -3.24 -11.04
N TYR A 231 -2.18 -3.58 -9.76
CA TYR A 231 -1.10 -4.25 -9.03
C TYR A 231 -0.95 -5.71 -9.48
N ARG A 232 -2.05 -6.41 -9.76
CA ARG A 232 -2.01 -7.76 -10.34
C ARG A 232 -1.31 -7.76 -11.70
N CYS A 233 -1.56 -6.76 -12.55
CA CYS A 233 -0.82 -6.57 -13.80
C CYS A 233 0.66 -6.33 -13.53
N GLY A 234 0.98 -5.32 -12.73
CA GLY A 234 2.36 -4.86 -12.54
C GLY A 234 3.29 -5.84 -11.84
N PHE A 235 2.75 -6.64 -10.92
CA PHE A 235 3.53 -7.62 -10.16
C PHE A 235 3.47 -9.05 -10.72
N ALA A 236 2.66 -9.32 -11.74
CA ALA A 236 2.64 -10.62 -12.40
C ALA A 236 4.05 -11.03 -12.87
N LYS A 237 4.46 -12.26 -12.52
CA LYS A 237 5.78 -12.82 -12.89
C LYS A 237 5.71 -13.76 -14.11
N LYS A 238 4.53 -13.94 -14.69
CA LYS A 238 4.27 -14.81 -15.84
C LYS A 238 3.24 -14.17 -16.78
N GLN A 239 3.28 -14.53 -18.05
CA GLN A 239 2.42 -13.96 -19.09
C GLN A 239 0.93 -14.24 -18.83
N GLU A 240 0.55 -15.47 -18.47
CA GLU A 240 -0.87 -15.81 -18.28
C GLU A 240 -1.53 -15.06 -17.11
N PRO A 241 -0.96 -15.00 -15.88
CA PRO A 241 -1.50 -14.16 -14.81
C PRO A 241 -1.59 -12.67 -15.20
N TYR A 242 -0.64 -12.17 -16.00
CA TYR A 242 -0.72 -10.81 -16.54
C TYR A 242 -1.89 -10.66 -17.52
N ASN A 243 -2.05 -11.58 -18.47
CA ASN A 243 -3.13 -11.58 -19.47
C ASN A 243 -4.51 -11.58 -18.79
N GLU A 244 -4.70 -12.43 -17.78
CA GLU A 244 -5.95 -12.47 -17.01
C GLU A 244 -6.21 -11.14 -16.27
N ALA A 245 -5.19 -10.61 -15.58
CA ALA A 245 -5.31 -9.38 -14.81
C ALA A 245 -5.60 -8.17 -15.70
N VAL A 246 -4.89 -8.04 -16.82
CA VAL A 246 -5.05 -6.91 -17.74
C VAL A 246 -6.40 -6.98 -18.46
N THR A 247 -6.88 -8.18 -18.82
CA THR A 247 -8.22 -8.36 -19.41
C THR A 247 -9.30 -7.86 -18.46
N LYS A 248 -9.30 -8.34 -17.20
CA LYS A 248 -10.26 -7.92 -16.17
C LYS A 248 -10.19 -6.43 -15.86
N LEU A 249 -8.99 -5.85 -15.85
CA LEU A 249 -8.79 -4.42 -15.64
C LEU A 249 -9.52 -3.60 -16.69
N TYR A 250 -9.33 -3.93 -17.97
CA TYR A 250 -9.91 -3.18 -19.05
C TYR A 250 -11.42 -3.42 -19.20
N GLU A 251 -11.92 -4.63 -18.94
CA GLU A 251 -13.36 -4.88 -18.83
C GLU A 251 -14.02 -4.01 -17.74
N ALA A 252 -13.37 -3.87 -16.59
CA ALA A 252 -13.87 -3.02 -15.50
C ALA A 252 -13.79 -1.52 -15.83
N LEU A 253 -12.72 -1.06 -16.49
CA LEU A 253 -12.62 0.33 -16.98
C LEU A 253 -13.68 0.63 -18.05
N ASP A 254 -13.91 -0.28 -18.98
CA ASP A 254 -14.95 -0.15 -20.01
C ASP A 254 -16.35 -0.09 -19.37
N ARG A 255 -16.60 -0.88 -18.31
CA ARG A 255 -17.83 -0.78 -17.50
C ARG A 255 -17.97 0.58 -16.82
N CYS A 256 -16.92 1.12 -16.21
CA CYS A 256 -16.95 2.47 -15.64
C CYS A 256 -17.27 3.53 -16.70
N GLU A 257 -16.62 3.44 -17.88
CA GLU A 257 -16.88 4.36 -19.00
C GLU A 257 -18.34 4.34 -19.42
N GLU A 258 -18.95 3.14 -19.52
CA GLU A 258 -20.37 3.00 -19.88
C GLU A 258 -21.28 3.63 -18.81
N ILE A 259 -21.03 3.37 -17.53
CA ILE A 259 -21.80 3.97 -16.42
C ILE A 259 -21.68 5.50 -16.48
N LEU A 260 -20.47 6.02 -16.57
CA LEU A 260 -20.19 7.45 -16.55
C LEU A 260 -20.66 8.18 -17.80
N SER A 261 -20.98 7.48 -18.89
CA SER A 261 -21.63 8.07 -20.06
C SER A 261 -23.08 8.50 -19.82
N LYS A 262 -23.72 7.99 -18.75
CA LYS A 262 -25.15 8.17 -18.46
C LYS A 262 -25.41 9.06 -17.24
N GLN A 263 -24.42 9.25 -16.38
CA GLN A 263 -24.57 9.91 -15.07
C GLN A 263 -23.24 10.49 -14.61
N ARG A 264 -23.27 11.48 -13.70
CA ARG A 264 -22.08 12.23 -13.26
C ARG A 264 -21.08 11.38 -12.47
N TYR A 265 -21.54 10.56 -11.53
CA TYR A 265 -20.74 9.72 -10.64
C TYR A 265 -21.15 8.25 -10.71
N LEU A 266 -20.41 7.35 -10.06
CA LEU A 266 -20.64 5.91 -10.15
C LEU A 266 -22.00 5.45 -9.60
N CYS A 267 -22.54 6.17 -8.61
CA CYS A 267 -23.81 5.88 -7.97
C CYS A 267 -24.91 6.91 -8.28
N GLY A 268 -24.79 7.64 -9.39
CA GLY A 268 -25.78 8.63 -9.83
C GLY A 268 -25.24 10.06 -9.84
N GLU A 269 -25.97 11.01 -9.24
CA GLU A 269 -25.69 12.44 -9.34
C GLU A 269 -24.81 13.00 -8.22
N SER A 270 -24.65 12.26 -7.11
CA SER A 270 -23.84 12.68 -5.95
C SER A 270 -22.52 11.92 -5.87
N LEU A 271 -21.46 12.60 -5.44
CA LEU A 271 -20.17 12.00 -5.14
C LEU A 271 -20.29 11.03 -3.95
N THR A 272 -19.71 9.84 -4.07
CA THR A 272 -19.74 8.81 -3.02
C THR A 272 -18.35 8.25 -2.71
N GLU A 273 -18.28 7.34 -1.73
CA GLU A 273 -17.06 6.58 -1.45
C GLU A 273 -16.52 5.86 -2.68
N ALA A 274 -17.41 5.28 -3.51
CA ALA A 274 -17.01 4.52 -4.69
C ALA A 274 -16.15 5.40 -5.62
N ASP A 275 -16.52 6.67 -5.74
CA ASP A 275 -15.83 7.63 -6.57
C ASP A 275 -14.44 7.97 -6.06
N ILE A 276 -14.30 8.22 -4.76
CA ILE A 276 -13.00 8.47 -4.13
C ILE A 276 -12.09 7.24 -4.26
N ARG A 277 -12.64 6.03 -4.10
CA ARG A 277 -11.88 4.77 -4.23
C ARG A 277 -11.41 4.52 -5.65
N LEU A 278 -12.20 4.87 -6.65
CA LEU A 278 -11.81 4.79 -8.06
C LEU A 278 -10.78 5.88 -8.41
N PHE A 279 -11.06 7.13 -8.03
CA PHE A 279 -10.26 8.31 -8.34
C PHE A 279 -8.77 8.14 -8.00
N VAL A 280 -8.46 7.61 -6.81
CA VAL A 280 -7.07 7.41 -6.39
C VAL A 280 -6.30 6.45 -7.30
N THR A 281 -6.97 5.55 -8.02
CA THR A 281 -6.34 4.73 -9.05
C THR A 281 -6.26 5.47 -10.38
N LEU A 282 -7.33 6.15 -10.81
CA LEU A 282 -7.36 6.85 -12.09
C LEU A 282 -6.31 7.96 -12.19
N ILE A 283 -6.16 8.77 -11.13
CA ILE A 283 -5.18 9.87 -11.10
C ILE A 283 -3.73 9.38 -11.26
N ARG A 284 -3.46 8.09 -11.02
CA ARG A 284 -2.14 7.46 -11.17
C ARG A 284 -1.98 6.69 -12.49
N PHE A 285 -3.04 6.53 -13.26
CA PHE A 285 -3.09 5.56 -14.34
C PHE A 285 -2.11 5.89 -15.46
N ASP A 286 -2.24 7.07 -16.06
CA ASP A 286 -1.39 7.47 -17.19
C ASP A 286 0.03 7.83 -16.76
N GLU A 287 0.20 8.36 -15.54
CA GLU A 287 1.49 8.79 -15.00
C GLU A 287 2.35 7.63 -14.49
N VAL A 288 1.73 6.50 -14.12
CA VAL A 288 2.41 5.34 -13.55
C VAL A 288 1.96 4.04 -14.20
N TYR A 289 0.69 3.66 -14.04
CA TYR A 289 0.27 2.27 -14.28
C TYR A 289 0.38 1.85 -15.74
N ALA A 290 0.16 2.77 -16.68
CA ALA A 290 0.29 2.52 -18.11
C ALA A 290 1.67 1.97 -18.47
N VAL A 291 2.74 2.58 -17.95
CA VAL A 291 4.12 2.16 -18.25
C VAL A 291 4.65 1.19 -17.19
N HIS A 292 4.68 1.61 -15.92
CA HIS A 292 5.30 0.86 -14.83
C HIS A 292 4.65 -0.51 -14.62
N PHE A 293 3.32 -0.57 -14.70
CA PHE A 293 2.55 -1.80 -14.52
C PHE A 293 2.07 -2.41 -15.84
N LYS A 294 2.52 -1.86 -16.98
CA LYS A 294 2.17 -2.32 -18.33
C LYS A 294 0.67 -2.30 -18.62
N CYS A 295 -0.10 -1.47 -17.91
CA CYS A 295 -1.53 -1.33 -18.15
C CYS A 295 -1.79 -0.43 -19.39
N ASN A 296 -1.34 -0.82 -20.59
CA ASN A 296 -1.20 0.08 -21.75
C ASN A 296 -2.08 -0.24 -22.97
N LYS A 297 -3.14 -1.05 -22.85
CA LYS A 297 -4.11 -1.28 -23.94
C LYS A 297 -4.80 0.03 -24.37
N LYS A 298 -5.14 0.92 -23.42
CA LYS A 298 -5.76 2.22 -23.65
C LYS A 298 -5.48 3.14 -22.46
N LEU A 299 -4.97 4.34 -22.72
CA LEU A 299 -4.71 5.35 -21.70
C LEU A 299 -6.02 5.93 -21.15
N LEU A 300 -5.99 6.40 -19.90
CA LEU A 300 -7.12 7.04 -19.25
C LEU A 300 -7.65 8.22 -20.06
N ARG A 301 -6.76 9.07 -20.59
CA ARG A 301 -7.14 10.22 -21.43
C ARG A 301 -7.84 9.86 -22.73
N GLU A 302 -7.80 8.60 -23.15
CA GLU A 302 -8.52 8.10 -24.34
C GLU A 302 -9.95 7.63 -23.99
N TYR A 303 -10.31 7.61 -22.71
CA TYR A 303 -11.67 7.39 -22.23
C TYR A 303 -12.35 8.74 -21.97
N SER A 304 -13.35 9.09 -22.77
CA SER A 304 -13.94 10.43 -22.72
C SER A 304 -14.63 10.70 -21.38
N ASN A 305 -15.42 9.74 -20.87
CA ASN A 305 -16.14 9.92 -19.63
C ASN A 305 -15.23 9.78 -18.42
N LEU A 306 -14.40 8.72 -18.35
CA LEU A 306 -13.45 8.52 -17.25
C LEU A 306 -12.43 9.66 -17.11
N PHE A 307 -11.94 10.22 -18.22
CA PHE A 307 -11.00 11.32 -18.17
C PHE A 307 -11.65 12.59 -17.61
N ASN A 308 -12.84 12.96 -18.13
CA ASN A 308 -13.59 14.10 -17.62
C ASN A 308 -14.06 13.90 -16.17
N TYR A 309 -14.46 12.68 -15.81
CA TYR A 309 -14.79 12.28 -14.44
C TYR A 309 -13.60 12.44 -13.48
N THR A 310 -12.40 12.05 -13.90
CA THR A 310 -11.19 12.20 -13.08
C THR A 310 -10.86 13.67 -12.86
N LYS A 311 -11.03 14.52 -13.90
CA LYS A 311 -10.87 15.98 -13.78
C LYS A 311 -11.91 16.59 -12.84
N ASP A 312 -13.18 16.18 -12.94
CA ASP A 312 -14.27 16.64 -12.06
C ASP A 312 -13.97 16.37 -10.58
N ILE A 313 -13.56 15.13 -10.25
CA ILE A 313 -13.18 14.80 -8.87
C ILE A 313 -11.92 15.56 -8.45
N PHE A 314 -10.90 15.68 -9.32
CA PHE A 314 -9.69 16.45 -9.01
C PHE A 314 -10.00 17.91 -8.66
N GLN A 315 -10.99 18.50 -9.33
CA GLN A 315 -11.41 19.90 -9.17
C GLN A 315 -12.41 20.11 -8.02
N THR A 316 -12.88 19.04 -7.38
CA THR A 316 -13.68 19.15 -6.15
C THR A 316 -12.89 19.91 -5.07
N PRO A 317 -13.47 20.91 -4.39
CA PRO A 317 -12.77 21.71 -3.39
C PRO A 317 -12.00 20.86 -2.37
N GLY A 318 -10.69 21.11 -2.27
CA GLY A 318 -9.78 20.41 -1.37
C GLY A 318 -9.11 19.16 -1.96
N LEU A 319 -9.67 18.49 -2.98
CA LEU A 319 -9.12 17.22 -3.49
C LEU A 319 -7.82 17.36 -4.26
N SER A 320 -7.63 18.42 -5.04
CA SER A 320 -6.36 18.66 -5.76
C SER A 320 -5.15 18.70 -4.81
N SER A 321 -5.33 19.24 -3.59
CA SER A 321 -4.28 19.28 -2.57
C SER A 321 -3.84 17.90 -2.03
N THR A 322 -4.61 16.86 -2.32
CA THR A 322 -4.32 15.48 -1.90
C THR A 322 -3.41 14.74 -2.87
N VAL A 323 -3.10 15.35 -4.03
CA VAL A 323 -2.35 14.75 -5.12
C VAL A 323 -0.99 15.43 -5.24
N ASN A 324 0.06 14.73 -4.83
CA ASN A 324 1.43 15.11 -5.14
C ASN A 324 1.96 14.16 -6.23
N MET A 325 1.92 14.61 -7.48
CA MET A 325 2.29 13.79 -8.64
C MET A 325 3.78 13.42 -8.64
N GLU A 326 4.63 14.30 -8.14
CA GLU A 326 6.06 14.01 -8.01
C GLU A 326 6.29 12.83 -7.05
N HIS A 327 5.65 12.86 -5.88
CA HIS A 327 5.73 11.75 -4.92
C HIS A 327 5.21 10.44 -5.51
N ILE A 328 4.07 10.50 -6.21
CA ILE A 328 3.48 9.35 -6.92
C ILE A 328 4.52 8.75 -7.87
N LYS A 329 5.08 9.52 -8.81
CA LYS A 329 6.02 9.00 -9.81
C LYS A 329 7.30 8.48 -9.17
N ARG A 330 7.93 9.28 -8.28
CA ARG A 330 9.17 8.91 -7.60
C ARG A 330 9.03 7.62 -6.81
N HIS A 331 7.90 7.42 -6.12
CA HIS A 331 7.64 6.19 -5.40
C HIS A 331 7.62 4.97 -6.33
N TYR A 332 6.73 4.96 -7.32
CA TYR A 332 6.51 3.75 -8.11
C TYR A 332 7.72 3.36 -8.95
N TYR A 333 8.36 4.33 -9.59
CA TYR A 333 9.53 4.06 -10.43
C TYR A 333 10.80 3.83 -9.60
N GLY A 334 10.94 4.46 -8.42
CA GLY A 334 12.14 4.37 -7.58
C GLY A 334 12.12 3.25 -6.53
N SER A 335 10.96 2.76 -6.11
CA SER A 335 10.83 1.80 -4.99
C SER A 335 10.65 0.35 -5.42
N HIS A 336 10.54 0.08 -6.74
CA HIS A 336 10.28 -1.25 -7.28
C HIS A 336 11.41 -1.71 -8.22
N PRO A 337 12.64 -1.95 -7.71
CA PRO A 337 13.79 -2.31 -8.54
C PRO A 337 13.60 -3.65 -9.28
N SER A 338 12.70 -4.52 -8.80
CA SER A 338 12.32 -5.75 -9.51
C SER A 338 11.56 -5.51 -10.81
N ILE A 339 10.93 -4.34 -10.97
CA ILE A 339 10.20 -3.93 -12.19
C ILE A 339 11.03 -2.93 -12.99
N ASN A 340 11.64 -1.96 -12.31
CA ASN A 340 12.43 -0.88 -12.90
C ASN A 340 13.84 -0.84 -12.25
N PRO A 341 14.79 -1.66 -12.71
CA PRO A 341 16.08 -1.86 -12.03
C PRO A 341 16.91 -0.60 -11.84
N PHE A 342 16.82 0.35 -12.76
CA PHE A 342 17.61 1.58 -12.73
C PHE A 342 16.89 2.76 -12.05
N GLY A 343 15.64 2.58 -11.61
CA GLY A 343 14.88 3.63 -10.93
C GLY A 343 14.59 4.85 -11.80
N ILE A 344 14.71 4.76 -13.13
CA ILE A 344 14.49 5.88 -14.04
C ILE A 344 13.02 6.28 -14.01
N ILE A 345 12.75 7.57 -13.84
CA ILE A 345 11.40 8.14 -13.79
C ILE A 345 11.07 8.73 -15.16
N PRO A 346 10.04 8.23 -15.86
CA PRO A 346 9.59 8.80 -17.13
C PRO A 346 9.13 10.25 -16.99
N HIS A 347 9.41 11.04 -18.02
CA HIS A 347 9.16 12.48 -17.99
C HIS A 347 7.66 12.85 -18.03
N GLY A 348 6.90 12.26 -18.95
CA GLY A 348 5.47 12.56 -19.16
C GLY A 348 4.52 11.58 -18.47
N PRO A 349 3.22 11.62 -18.80
CA PRO A 349 2.57 12.52 -19.76
C PRO A 349 2.30 13.95 -19.28
N ASN A 350 2.45 14.26 -17.98
CA ASN A 350 2.22 15.59 -17.40
C ASN A 350 0.82 16.13 -17.71
N ILE A 351 -0.19 15.32 -17.42
CA ILE A 351 -1.58 15.65 -17.69
C ILE A 351 -2.03 16.82 -16.79
N ASP A 352 -2.64 17.83 -17.41
CA ASP A 352 -3.31 18.91 -16.68
C ASP A 352 -4.73 18.47 -16.27
N TYR A 353 -4.87 17.99 -15.03
CA TYR A 353 -6.16 17.62 -14.45
C TYR A 353 -7.00 18.83 -13.99
N SER A 354 -6.44 20.05 -14.02
CA SER A 354 -7.17 21.30 -13.75
C SER A 354 -7.88 21.87 -14.98
N ALA A 355 -7.61 21.32 -16.17
CA ALA A 355 -8.29 21.70 -17.40
C ALA A 355 -9.81 21.47 -17.30
N PRO A 356 -10.65 22.27 -17.99
CA PRO A 356 -12.11 22.12 -17.96
C PRO A 356 -12.60 20.72 -18.30
N HIS A 357 -13.72 20.32 -17.71
CA HIS A 357 -14.42 19.07 -18.00
C HIS A 357 -15.90 19.32 -18.33
N ASP A 358 -16.56 18.35 -18.95
CA ASP A 358 -17.96 18.44 -19.39
C ASP A 358 -18.97 17.81 -18.41
N ARG A 359 -18.50 17.31 -17.27
CA ARG A 359 -19.32 16.56 -16.29
C ARG A 359 -20.46 17.35 -15.65
N GLU A 360 -20.38 18.68 -15.67
CA GLU A 360 -21.46 19.54 -15.18
C GLU A 360 -22.76 19.35 -15.98
N SER A 361 -22.69 18.92 -17.25
CA SER A 361 -23.85 18.65 -18.10
C SER A 361 -24.79 17.55 -17.55
N PHE A 362 -24.30 16.71 -16.64
CA PHE A 362 -25.09 15.68 -15.95
C PHE A 362 -25.75 16.17 -14.67
N SER A 363 -25.47 17.40 -14.23
CA SER A 363 -26.08 18.01 -13.04
C SER A 363 -27.36 18.68 -13.49
N LYS A 364 -28.50 18.06 -13.20
CA LYS A 364 -29.82 18.64 -13.49
C LYS A 364 -30.28 19.62 -12.43
#